data_AF-A0A6M8HSA1-F1
#
_entry.id   AF-A0A6M8HSA1-F1
#
_cell.length_a   1.000
_cell.length_b   1.000
_cell.length_c   1.000
_cell.angle_alpha   90.00
_cell.angle_beta   90.00
_cell.angle_gamma   90.00
#
_symmetry.space_group_name_H-M   'P 1'
#
loop_
_entity.id
_entity.type
_entity.pdbx_description
1 polymer ?
#
loop_
_entity_poly.entity_id
_entity_poly.type
_entity_poly.pdbx_seq_one_letter_code
_entity_poly.pdbx_strand_id
1 'polypeptide(L)'
;MSVSSILHASPATPVVPARTPVSTGFFVAPSAATVPAAGPAAAGVGRIASVSAATMLALQEQTTAEPGDREARRHGRELVDALAELQRALLSDGAGDALQRLAALADLPLPAADPILARAIVAIRLRARVEAARAEAAALRGMAAPS
;
A
#
# COMPACT_ATOMS: atom_id res chain seq x y z
N MET A 1 -35.99 53.20 19.36
CA MET A 1 -34.69 53.29 20.04
C MET A 1 -33.87 52.07 19.64
N SER A 2 -32.92 52.27 18.72
CA SER A 2 -31.95 51.28 18.27
C SER A 2 -30.92 50.99 19.35
N VAL A 3 -30.44 49.75 19.41
CA VAL A 3 -29.01 49.52 19.66
C VAL A 3 -28.56 48.30 18.84
N SER A 4 -27.70 48.56 17.86
CA SER A 4 -26.94 47.59 17.08
C SER A 4 -25.85 46.96 17.94
N SER A 5 -25.67 45.64 17.83
CA SER A 5 -24.46 44.96 18.32
C SER A 5 -23.77 44.28 17.13
N ILE A 6 -22.65 44.87 16.71
CA ILE A 6 -21.72 44.32 15.72
C ILE A 6 -20.57 43.69 16.53
N LEU A 7 -20.54 42.36 16.63
CA LEU A 7 -19.34 41.66 17.11
C LEU A 7 -18.35 41.53 15.95
N HIS A 8 -17.17 42.11 16.15
CA HIS A 8 -16.00 41.95 15.31
C HIS A 8 -15.38 40.57 15.50
N ALA A 9 -15.12 39.84 14.41
CA ALA A 9 -14.30 38.63 14.41
C ALA A 9 -12.84 38.99 14.10
N SER A 10 -11.91 38.50 14.93
CA SER A 10 -10.46 38.67 14.78
C SER A 10 -9.87 37.52 13.95
N PRO A 11 -9.00 37.76 12.94
CA PRO A 11 -8.41 36.68 12.17
C PRO A 11 -7.19 36.08 12.90
N ALA A 12 -7.27 34.78 13.20
CA ALA A 12 -6.13 33.97 13.62
C ALA A 12 -5.20 33.69 12.44
N THR A 13 -3.90 33.96 12.60
CA THR A 13 -2.85 33.64 11.63
C THR A 13 -2.51 32.13 11.67
N PRO A 14 -2.39 31.44 10.52
CA PRO A 14 -1.93 30.06 10.51
C PRO A 14 -0.40 29.99 10.67
N VAL A 15 0.05 29.29 11.71
CA VAL A 15 1.44 28.85 11.88
C VAL A 15 1.70 27.67 10.95
N VAL A 16 2.67 27.81 10.04
CA VAL A 16 3.14 26.76 9.13
C VAL A 16 4.22 25.95 9.85
N PRO A 17 4.08 24.63 10.05
CA PRO A 17 5.13 23.81 10.63
C PRO A 17 6.27 23.58 9.62
N ALA A 18 7.51 23.82 10.07
CA ALA A 18 8.73 23.55 9.32
C ALA A 18 8.93 22.05 9.07
N ARG A 19 9.20 21.68 7.82
CA ARG A 19 9.54 20.31 7.43
C ARG A 19 10.99 20.01 7.82
N THR A 20 11.19 18.94 8.60
CA THR A 20 12.52 18.36 8.84
C THR A 20 13.01 17.64 7.57
N PRO A 21 14.29 17.78 7.19
CA PRO A 21 14.85 17.02 6.08
C PRO A 21 15.00 15.55 6.48
N VAL A 22 14.46 14.65 5.66
CA VAL A 22 14.65 13.20 5.74
C VAL A 22 16.11 12.89 5.40
N SER A 23 16.82 12.23 6.31
CA SER A 23 18.18 11.73 6.03
C SER A 23 18.10 10.68 4.93
N THR A 24 18.68 10.98 3.77
CA THR A 24 18.89 10.03 2.69
C THR A 24 19.86 8.96 3.18
N GLY A 25 19.32 7.81 3.62
CA GLY A 25 20.11 6.64 3.98
C GLY A 25 20.83 6.09 2.75
N PHE A 26 22.15 6.14 2.78
CA PHE A 26 23.03 5.52 1.80
C PHE A 26 22.97 3.99 1.96
N PHE A 27 22.58 3.27 0.91
CA PHE A 27 22.60 1.81 0.87
C PHE A 27 24.03 1.35 0.55
N VAL A 28 24.73 0.79 1.53
CA VAL A 28 26.01 0.10 1.31
C VAL A 28 25.70 -1.34 0.91
N ALA A 29 25.98 -1.70 -0.33
CA ALA A 29 26.00 -3.11 -0.74
C ALA A 29 27.16 -3.83 -0.02
N PRO A 30 26.94 -5.00 0.60
CA PRO A 30 28.05 -5.79 1.13
C PRO A 30 28.95 -6.24 -0.02
N SER A 31 30.22 -5.81 0.03
CA SER A 31 31.27 -6.27 -0.87
C SER A 31 31.50 -7.77 -0.65
N ALA A 32 31.29 -8.57 -1.69
CA ALA A 32 31.54 -10.00 -1.68
C ALA A 32 33.06 -10.27 -1.86
N ALA A 33 33.72 -10.67 -0.77
CA ALA A 33 35.01 -11.37 -0.73
C ALA A 33 35.14 -11.96 0.69
N THR A 34 35.44 -13.23 0.97
CA THR A 34 36.20 -14.25 0.24
C THR A 34 35.76 -15.63 0.78
N VAL A 35 35.57 -16.61 -0.11
CA VAL A 35 35.31 -18.01 0.24
C VAL A 35 36.62 -18.69 0.64
N PRO A 36 36.76 -19.36 1.81
CA PRO A 36 37.86 -20.27 2.02
C PRO A 36 37.55 -21.64 1.39
N ALA A 37 38.48 -22.03 0.52
CA ALA A 37 38.79 -23.32 -0.09
C ALA A 37 37.96 -24.55 0.29
N ALA A 38 37.51 -25.23 -0.77
CA ALA A 38 37.00 -26.59 -0.77
C ALA A 38 38.03 -27.61 -0.25
N GLY A 39 37.64 -28.42 0.74
CA GLY A 39 38.29 -29.67 1.08
C GLY A 39 37.68 -30.84 0.29
N PRO A 40 38.44 -31.90 -0.04
CA PRO A 40 37.98 -32.93 -0.95
C PRO A 40 36.91 -33.85 -0.32
N ALA A 41 36.01 -34.30 -1.19
CA ALA A 41 34.86 -35.13 -0.89
C ALA A 41 35.25 -36.52 -0.35
N ALA A 42 34.64 -36.91 0.77
CA ALA A 42 34.43 -38.31 1.11
C ALA A 42 32.97 -38.67 0.74
N ALA A 43 32.82 -39.57 -0.23
CA ALA A 43 31.56 -40.16 -0.65
C ALA A 43 31.02 -41.10 0.45
N GLY A 44 29.72 -41.02 0.72
CA GLY A 44 29.01 -42.04 1.49
C GLY A 44 27.70 -41.57 2.12
N VAL A 45 26.60 -42.13 1.60
CA VAL A 45 25.24 -42.19 2.20
C VAL A 45 24.37 -40.93 2.03
N GLY A 46 23.14 -41.16 1.55
CA GLY A 46 22.18 -40.16 1.09
C GLY A 46 21.98 -38.99 2.05
N ARG A 47 22.33 -37.79 1.59
CA ARG A 47 22.05 -36.54 2.31
C ARG A 47 20.57 -36.20 2.16
N ILE A 48 19.79 -36.54 3.19
CA ILE A 48 18.61 -35.74 3.54
C ILE A 48 19.16 -34.32 3.73
N ALA A 49 18.78 -33.39 2.86
CA ALA A 49 19.21 -32.00 2.97
C ALA A 49 18.84 -31.51 4.38
N SER A 50 19.86 -31.20 5.19
CA SER A 50 19.67 -30.70 6.54
C SER A 50 18.95 -29.35 6.44
N VAL A 51 17.64 -29.35 6.69
CA VAL A 51 16.88 -28.11 6.87
C VAL A 51 17.51 -27.39 8.05
N SER A 52 18.17 -26.26 7.82
CA SER A 52 18.83 -25.53 8.89
C SER A 52 17.78 -24.98 9.85
N ALA A 53 18.09 -24.91 11.14
CA ALA A 53 17.19 -24.32 12.13
C ALA A 53 16.81 -22.87 11.78
N ALA A 54 17.68 -22.14 11.09
CA ALA A 54 17.39 -20.81 10.55
C ALA A 54 16.31 -20.84 9.45
N THR A 55 16.29 -21.89 8.62
CA THR A 55 15.25 -22.08 7.59
C THR A 55 13.91 -22.40 8.25
N MET A 56 13.90 -23.22 9.32
CA MET A 56 12.68 -23.49 10.08
C MET A 56 12.18 -22.27 10.87
N LEU A 57 13.07 -21.48 11.46
CA LEU A 57 12.72 -20.22 12.14
C LEU A 57 12.18 -19.18 11.15
N ALA A 58 12.77 -19.06 9.96
CA ALA A 58 12.26 -18.18 8.91
C ALA A 58 10.84 -18.60 8.42
N LEU A 59 10.57 -19.91 8.35
CA LEU A 59 9.23 -20.45 8.07
C LEU A 59 8.24 -20.18 9.23
N GLN A 60 8.71 -20.21 10.48
CA GLN A 60 7.89 -19.90 11.65
C GLN A 60 7.53 -18.41 11.69
N GLU A 61 8.47 -17.52 11.39
CA GLU A 61 8.23 -16.08 11.32
C GLU A 61 7.15 -15.71 10.30
N GLN A 62 7.09 -16.43 9.16
CA GLN A 62 6.03 -16.30 8.17
C GLN A 62 4.67 -16.83 8.65
N THR A 63 4.65 -17.75 9.62
CA THR A 63 3.43 -18.35 10.15
C THR A 63 2.80 -17.49 11.26
N THR A 64 3.58 -16.65 11.93
CA THR A 64 3.16 -15.77 13.05
C THR A 64 2.24 -14.61 12.70
N ALA A 65 2.01 -14.31 11.42
CA ALA A 65 0.99 -13.31 11.07
C ALA A 65 -0.40 -13.89 11.35
N GLU A 66 -1.19 -13.20 12.17
CA GLU A 66 -2.58 -13.55 12.45
C GLU A 66 -3.32 -13.80 11.11
N PRO A 67 -4.21 -14.81 11.01
CA PRO A 67 -4.91 -15.11 9.77
C PRO A 67 -5.58 -13.89 9.13
N GLY A 68 -6.09 -12.97 9.96
CA GLY A 68 -6.65 -11.69 9.53
C GLY A 68 -5.63 -10.75 8.87
N ASP A 69 -4.39 -10.70 9.36
CA ASP A 69 -3.35 -9.86 8.77
C ASP A 69 -2.89 -10.40 7.41
N ARG A 70 -2.86 -11.72 7.24
CA ARG A 70 -2.55 -12.33 5.93
C ARG A 70 -3.60 -11.98 4.89
N GLU A 71 -4.88 -12.08 5.28
CA GLU A 71 -6.03 -11.71 4.47
C GLU A 71 -5.97 -10.22 4.10
N ALA A 72 -5.74 -9.37 5.11
CA ALA A 72 -5.63 -7.93 4.97
C ALA A 72 -4.48 -7.52 4.05
N ARG A 73 -3.31 -8.18 4.14
CA ARG A 73 -2.19 -7.96 3.20
C ARG A 73 -2.53 -8.37 1.77
N ARG A 74 -3.24 -9.50 1.59
CA ARG A 74 -3.65 -9.94 0.26
C ARG A 74 -4.62 -8.95 -0.37
N HIS A 75 -5.64 -8.55 0.37
CA HIS A 75 -6.59 -7.54 -0.08
C HIS A 75 -5.93 -6.19 -0.37
N GLY A 76 -4.97 -5.76 0.46
CA GLY A 76 -4.17 -4.57 0.20
C GLY A 76 -3.41 -4.63 -1.13
N ARG A 77 -2.83 -5.79 -1.48
CA ARG A 77 -2.20 -6.01 -2.79
C ARG A 77 -3.21 -5.95 -3.92
N GLU A 78 -4.35 -6.61 -3.78
CA GLU A 78 -5.44 -6.59 -4.77
C GLU A 78 -5.92 -5.15 -5.06
N LEU A 79 -6.04 -4.31 -4.03
CA LEU A 79 -6.37 -2.88 -4.20
C LEU A 79 -5.30 -2.11 -4.98
N VAL A 80 -4.01 -2.34 -4.68
CA VAL A 80 -2.90 -1.69 -5.39
C VAL A 80 -2.85 -2.14 -6.85
N ASP A 81 -3.06 -3.43 -7.12
CA ASP A 81 -3.08 -3.97 -8.47
C ASP A 81 -4.27 -3.42 -9.29
N ALA A 82 -5.46 -3.34 -8.68
CA ALA A 82 -6.64 -2.75 -9.30
C ALA A 82 -6.47 -1.24 -9.58
N LEU A 83 -5.77 -0.51 -8.71
CA LEU A 83 -5.41 0.89 -8.97
C LEU A 83 -4.48 1.02 -10.19
N ALA A 84 -3.45 0.17 -10.29
CA ALA A 84 -2.54 0.17 -11.42
C ALA A 84 -3.24 -0.27 -12.73
N GLU A 85 -4.21 -1.17 -12.63
CA GLU A 85 -5.09 -1.56 -13.74
C GLU A 85 -5.95 -0.39 -14.20
N LEU A 86 -6.64 0.31 -13.29
CA LEU A 86 -7.42 1.49 -13.62
C LEU A 86 -6.56 2.58 -14.29
N GLN A 87 -5.34 2.83 -13.79
CA GLN A 87 -4.44 3.81 -14.40
C GLN A 87 -4.11 3.46 -15.87
N ARG A 88 -3.82 2.20 -16.17
CA ARG A 88 -3.58 1.74 -17.55
C ARG A 88 -4.84 1.82 -18.41
N ALA A 89 -5.97 1.45 -17.81
CA ALA A 89 -7.28 1.47 -18.44
C ALA A 89 -7.73 2.90 -18.80
N LEU A 90 -7.34 3.91 -18.01
CA LEU A 90 -7.58 5.34 -18.29
C LEU A 90 -6.69 5.91 -19.40
N LEU A 91 -5.52 5.31 -19.65
CA LEU A 91 -4.68 5.62 -20.81
C LEU A 91 -5.18 4.93 -22.08
N SER A 92 -6.09 3.99 -21.91
CA SER A 92 -6.84 3.31 -22.96
C SER A 92 -8.25 3.90 -23.00
N ASP A 93 -9.03 3.69 -24.05
CA ASP A 93 -10.40 4.25 -24.11
C ASP A 93 -11.43 3.36 -23.37
N GLY A 94 -11.03 2.75 -22.25
CA GLY A 94 -11.81 1.69 -21.59
C GLY A 94 -11.45 1.50 -20.13
N ALA A 95 -12.09 2.28 -19.25
CA ALA A 95 -11.88 2.22 -17.80
C ALA A 95 -13.04 1.59 -16.99
N GLY A 96 -14.17 1.27 -17.63
CA GLY A 96 -15.40 0.85 -16.94
C GLY A 96 -15.23 -0.37 -16.03
N ASP A 97 -14.71 -1.47 -16.58
CA ASP A 97 -14.54 -2.73 -15.85
C ASP A 97 -13.53 -2.58 -14.70
N ALA A 98 -12.41 -1.90 -14.96
CA ALA A 98 -11.38 -1.63 -13.95
C ALA A 98 -11.92 -0.76 -12.81
N LEU A 99 -12.76 0.22 -13.11
CA LEU A 99 -13.41 1.09 -12.14
C LEU A 99 -14.39 0.30 -11.26
N GLN A 100 -15.25 -0.53 -11.88
CA GLN A 100 -16.21 -1.34 -11.15
C GLN A 100 -15.51 -2.33 -10.20
N ARG A 101 -14.42 -2.96 -10.66
CA ARG A 101 -13.59 -3.84 -9.84
C ARG A 101 -12.96 -3.10 -8.66
N LEU A 102 -12.39 -1.93 -8.91
CA LEU A 102 -11.77 -1.12 -7.85
C LEU A 102 -12.78 -0.69 -6.80
N ALA A 103 -13.97 -0.25 -7.20
CA ALA A 103 -15.05 0.13 -6.31
C ALA A 103 -15.49 -1.04 -5.41
N ALA A 104 -15.71 -2.22 -6.01
CA ALA A 104 -16.08 -3.42 -5.28
C ALA A 104 -15.04 -3.81 -4.21
N LEU A 105 -13.75 -3.78 -4.57
CA LEU A 105 -12.67 -4.05 -3.61
C LEU A 105 -12.61 -2.98 -2.50
N ALA A 106 -12.78 -1.71 -2.84
CA ALA A 106 -12.66 -0.62 -1.88
C ALA A 106 -13.74 -0.65 -0.80
N ASP A 107 -14.90 -1.27 -1.05
CA ASP A 107 -16.00 -1.34 -0.10
C ASP A 107 -15.92 -2.48 0.90
N LEU A 108 -15.09 -3.50 0.66
CA LEU A 108 -14.89 -4.59 1.61
C LEU A 108 -14.17 -4.13 2.89
N PRO A 109 -14.80 -4.22 4.08
CA PRO A 109 -14.14 -3.94 5.33
C PRO A 109 -13.31 -5.15 5.78
N LEU A 110 -11.98 -4.99 5.81
CA LEU A 110 -11.07 -5.99 6.37
C LEU A 110 -10.37 -5.44 7.62
N PRO A 111 -10.65 -5.97 8.81
CA PRO A 111 -9.88 -5.67 10.01
C PRO A 111 -8.51 -6.37 9.95
N ALA A 112 -7.48 -5.63 10.35
CA ALA A 112 -6.13 -6.15 10.59
C ALA A 112 -5.80 -5.97 12.08
N ALA A 113 -5.15 -6.96 12.68
CA ALA A 113 -4.67 -6.91 14.07
C ALA A 113 -3.43 -6.01 14.18
N ASP A 114 -2.55 -6.06 13.17
CA ASP A 114 -1.42 -5.13 13.08
C ASP A 114 -1.93 -3.69 12.82
N PRO A 115 -1.70 -2.75 13.76
CA PRO A 115 -2.20 -1.38 13.62
C PRO A 115 -1.54 -0.60 12.47
N ILE A 116 -0.30 -0.96 12.09
CA ILE A 116 0.39 -0.31 10.96
C ILE A 116 -0.26 -0.77 9.65
N LEU A 117 -0.48 -2.08 9.52
CA LEU A 117 -1.19 -2.66 8.37
C LEU A 117 -2.61 -2.10 8.23
N ALA A 118 -3.35 -2.03 9.34
CA ALA A 118 -4.70 -1.46 9.36
C ALA A 118 -4.72 -0.03 8.81
N ARG A 119 -3.80 0.83 9.27
CA ARG A 119 -3.67 2.21 8.77
C ARG A 119 -3.32 2.26 7.29
N ALA A 120 -2.42 1.41 6.83
CA ALA A 120 -2.05 1.33 5.41
C ALA A 120 -3.24 0.95 4.53
N ILE A 121 -4.02 -0.05 4.94
CA ILE A 121 -5.21 -0.49 4.19
C ILE A 121 -6.27 0.61 4.16
N VAL A 122 -6.51 1.29 5.27
CA VAL A 122 -7.44 2.44 5.30
C VAL A 122 -7.00 3.53 4.32
N ALA A 123 -5.71 3.87 4.27
CA ALA A 123 -5.19 4.87 3.35
C ALA A 123 -5.35 4.43 1.87
N ILE A 124 -5.04 3.16 1.56
CA ILE A 124 -5.20 2.61 0.20
C ILE A 124 -6.68 2.61 -0.21
N ARG A 125 -7.59 2.19 0.67
CA ARG A 125 -9.05 2.20 0.41
C ARG A 125 -9.59 3.60 0.18
N LEU A 126 -9.15 4.57 1.00
CA LEU A 126 -9.51 5.98 0.79
C LEU A 126 -9.06 6.46 -0.58
N ARG A 127 -7.82 6.15 -0.99
CA ARG A 127 -7.29 6.48 -2.31
C ARG A 127 -8.12 5.82 -3.41
N ALA A 128 -8.45 4.54 -3.28
CA ALA A 128 -9.28 3.79 -4.23
C ALA A 128 -10.65 4.44 -4.44
N ARG A 129 -11.33 4.82 -3.35
CA ARG A 129 -12.63 5.51 -3.41
C ARG A 129 -12.55 6.87 -4.10
N VAL A 130 -11.52 7.66 -3.77
CA VAL A 130 -11.31 8.98 -4.41
C VAL A 130 -11.08 8.83 -5.91
N GLU A 131 -10.29 7.84 -6.32
CA GLU A 131 -9.99 7.63 -7.74
C GLU A 131 -11.20 7.09 -8.51
N ALA A 132 -11.98 6.17 -7.93
CA ALA A 132 -13.25 5.73 -8.52
C ALA A 132 -14.21 6.91 -8.75
N ALA A 133 -14.44 7.74 -7.72
CA ALA A 133 -15.31 8.91 -7.82
C ALA A 133 -14.81 9.94 -8.85
N ARG A 134 -13.49 10.14 -8.95
CA ARG A 134 -12.89 11.03 -9.96
C ARG A 134 -13.10 10.52 -11.38
N ALA A 135 -12.92 9.22 -11.59
CA ALA A 135 -13.09 8.60 -12.90
C ALA A 135 -14.57 8.58 -13.33
N GLU A 136 -15.51 8.33 -12.41
CA GLU A 136 -16.95 8.49 -12.65
C GLU A 136 -17.31 9.93 -13.05
N ALA A 137 -16.78 10.92 -12.32
CA ALA A 137 -17.00 12.33 -12.64
C ALA A 137 -16.36 12.76 -13.98
N ALA A 138 -15.29 12.11 -14.41
CA ALA A 138 -14.72 12.32 -15.73
C ALA A 138 -15.62 11.71 -16.83
N ALA A 139 -16.14 10.50 -16.63
CA ALA A 139 -17.06 9.84 -17.54
C ALA A 139 -18.36 10.66 -17.74
N LEU A 140 -18.97 11.12 -16.64
CA LEU A 140 -20.17 11.96 -16.69
C LEU A 140 -19.94 13.29 -17.44
N ARG A 141 -18.74 13.89 -17.30
CA ARG A 141 -18.37 15.11 -18.05
C ARG A 141 -18.18 14.85 -19.53
N GLY A 142 -17.58 13.71 -19.91
CA GLY A 142 -17.44 13.31 -21.32
C GLY A 142 -18.80 13.09 -21.99
N MET A 143 -19.77 12.55 -21.27
CA MET A 143 -21.14 12.36 -21.79
C MET A 143 -21.92 13.68 -21.99
N ALA A 144 -21.59 14.73 -21.25
CA ALA A 144 -22.29 16.01 -21.29
C ALA A 144 -21.75 16.99 -22.35
N ALA A 145 -20.71 16.63 -23.09
CA ALA A 145 -20.20 17.41 -24.22
C ALA A 145 -20.77 16.87 -25.55
N PRO A 146 -21.91 17.38 -26.04
CA PRO A 146 -22.36 17.08 -27.40
C PRO A 146 -21.39 17.71 -28.42
N SER A 147 -21.09 16.93 -29.47
CA SER A 147 -20.31 17.34 -30.65
C SER A 147 -20.96 18.48 -31.42
#